data_AF-A0A840ZQA1-F1
#
_entry.id   AF-A0A840ZQA1-F1
#
_cell.length_a   1.000
_cell.length_b   1.000
_cell.length_c   1.000
_cell.angle_alpha   90.00
_cell.angle_beta   90.00
_cell.angle_gamma   90.00
#
_symmetry.space_group_name_H-M   'P 1'
#
loop_
_entity.id
_entity.type
_entity.pdbx_description
1 polymer ?
#
loop_
_entity_poly.entity_id
_entity_poly.type
_entity_poly.pdbx_seq_one_letter_code
_entity_poly.pdbx_strand_id
1 'polypeptide(L)'
;MPSPRSAIVLTVLASSLGACQSSAPPPVAAVAAAPAPVIADLAPGAGCGPTIARTQSIVAGDVKTGDLSEAVGQRFGADLGKAADACAAGRDAEALRLHAAAKARYGYR
;
A
#
# COMPACT_ATOMS: atom_id res chain seq x y z
N MET A 1 -25.87 -48.51 -9.82
CA MET A 1 -26.89 -47.54 -10.25
C MET A 1 -27.12 -46.52 -9.13
N PRO A 2 -26.42 -45.38 -9.12
CA PRO A 2 -26.80 -44.19 -8.36
C PRO A 2 -27.63 -43.20 -9.21
N SER A 3 -28.65 -42.62 -8.58
CA SER A 3 -29.74 -41.86 -9.22
C SER A 3 -29.35 -40.43 -9.62
N PRO A 4 -30.03 -39.84 -10.62
CA PRO A 4 -29.78 -38.50 -11.15
C PRO A 4 -30.65 -37.47 -10.42
N ARG A 5 -30.07 -36.36 -9.95
CA ARG A 5 -30.74 -35.07 -9.62
C ARG A 5 -29.80 -34.24 -8.76
N SER A 6 -28.95 -33.43 -9.40
CA SER A 6 -28.53 -32.18 -8.78
C SER A 6 -28.09 -31.21 -9.84
N ALA A 7 -29.03 -30.32 -10.14
CA ALA A 7 -28.80 -28.90 -10.35
C ALA A 7 -27.69 -28.56 -11.35
N ILE A 8 -28.12 -28.54 -12.61
CA ILE A 8 -27.66 -27.56 -13.59
C ILE A 8 -27.83 -26.17 -12.94
N VAL A 9 -26.76 -25.59 -12.44
CA VAL A 9 -26.65 -24.14 -12.25
C VAL A 9 -25.39 -23.69 -12.97
N LEU A 10 -25.65 -23.38 -14.22
CA LEU A 10 -24.81 -22.72 -15.19
C LEU A 10 -24.64 -21.24 -14.77
N THR A 11 -23.48 -20.85 -14.24
CA THR A 11 -23.04 -19.45 -14.23
C THR A 11 -21.53 -19.37 -14.44
N VAL A 12 -21.17 -19.64 -15.69
CA VAL A 12 -20.31 -18.82 -16.56
C VAL A 12 -19.29 -17.90 -15.87
N LEU A 13 -18.03 -18.31 -16.02
CA LEU A 13 -16.82 -17.48 -16.04
C LEU A 13 -17.00 -16.18 -16.86
N ALA A 14 -16.22 -15.19 -16.46
CA ALA A 14 -15.74 -14.04 -17.23
C ALA A 14 -16.53 -12.73 -17.06
N SER A 15 -15.91 -11.81 -16.33
CA SER A 15 -15.95 -10.38 -16.63
C SER A 15 -14.63 -9.74 -16.17
N SER A 16 -13.68 -9.75 -17.11
CA SER A 16 -12.68 -8.72 -17.41
C SER A 16 -12.01 -7.96 -16.26
N LEU A 17 -10.71 -8.23 -16.09
CA LEU A 17 -9.74 -7.30 -15.54
C LEU A 17 -9.86 -5.95 -16.26
N GLY A 18 -10.02 -4.88 -15.48
CA GLY A 18 -10.06 -3.51 -15.98
C GLY A 18 -8.72 -3.11 -16.62
N ALA A 19 -8.75 -2.84 -17.92
CA ALA A 19 -7.69 -2.13 -18.62
C ALA A 19 -8.02 -0.63 -18.58
N CYS A 20 -7.46 0.11 -17.62
CA CYS A 20 -7.40 1.57 -17.73
C CYS A 20 -6.11 1.95 -18.47
N GLN A 21 -6.23 2.12 -19.79
CA GLN A 21 -5.21 2.67 -20.67
C GLN A 21 -5.04 4.17 -20.41
N SER A 22 -3.85 4.58 -19.96
CA SER A 22 -3.44 5.99 -19.86
C SER A 22 -2.60 6.39 -21.09
N SER A 23 -3.13 7.29 -21.92
CA SER A 23 -2.43 8.22 -22.85
C SER A 23 -3.50 8.98 -23.64
N ALA A 24 -3.49 10.29 -23.92
CA ALA A 24 -2.43 11.31 -24.10
C ALA A 24 -3.07 12.76 -24.02
N PRO A 25 -2.33 13.88 -24.25
CA PRO A 25 -2.64 15.27 -23.82
C PRO A 25 -3.76 16.06 -24.55
N PRO A 26 -4.16 17.25 -24.04
CA PRO A 26 -5.45 17.90 -24.29
C PRO A 26 -5.50 18.89 -25.47
N PRO A 27 -6.69 19.18 -26.04
CA PRO A 27 -6.91 20.41 -26.80
C PRO A 27 -7.08 21.62 -25.87
N VAL A 28 -6.34 22.70 -26.16
CA VAL A 28 -6.40 24.00 -25.48
C VAL A 28 -7.62 24.82 -25.94
N ALA A 29 -8.43 25.32 -24.99
CA ALA A 29 -8.95 26.70 -24.93
C ALA A 29 -10.09 26.86 -23.92
N ALA A 30 -9.85 27.69 -22.89
CA ALA A 30 -10.69 28.80 -22.40
C ALA A 30 -10.29 29.10 -20.94
N VAL A 31 -9.73 30.28 -20.70
CA VAL A 31 -9.36 30.76 -19.36
C VAL A 31 -10.64 31.08 -18.60
N ALA A 32 -11.06 30.16 -17.73
CA ALA A 32 -12.06 30.41 -16.70
C ALA A 32 -11.35 30.68 -15.37
N ALA A 33 -11.90 31.63 -14.61
CA ALA A 33 -11.36 32.17 -13.36
C ALA A 33 -10.80 31.09 -12.41
N ALA A 34 -9.65 31.38 -11.79
CA ALA A 34 -8.94 30.48 -10.90
C ALA A 34 -9.88 29.89 -9.83
N PRO A 35 -10.15 28.57 -9.84
CA PRO A 35 -10.81 27.94 -8.71
C PRO A 35 -9.88 28.05 -7.50
N ALA A 36 -10.44 28.45 -6.36
CA ALA A 36 -9.77 28.34 -5.07
C ALA A 36 -9.13 26.94 -4.94
N PRO A 37 -7.97 26.77 -4.27
CA PRO A 37 -7.38 25.46 -4.09
C PRO A 37 -8.39 24.59 -3.34
N VAL A 38 -9.07 23.73 -4.10
CA VAL A 38 -9.75 22.58 -3.55
C VAL A 38 -8.64 21.79 -2.88
N ILE A 39 -8.62 21.83 -1.55
CA ILE A 39 -7.93 20.82 -0.77
C ILE A 39 -8.68 19.55 -1.16
N ALA A 40 -8.17 18.85 -2.18
CA ALA A 40 -8.63 17.52 -2.48
C ALA A 40 -8.41 16.75 -1.19
N ASP A 41 -9.50 16.39 -0.52
CA ASP A 41 -9.48 15.43 0.57
C ASP A 41 -8.58 14.28 0.09
N LEU A 42 -7.38 14.18 0.67
CA LEU A 42 -6.46 13.09 0.39
C LEU A 42 -7.30 11.83 0.58
N ALA A 43 -7.54 11.10 -0.51
CA ALA A 43 -8.41 9.94 -0.49
C ALA A 43 -8.06 9.10 0.77
N PRO A 44 -9.01 8.89 1.71
CA PRO A 44 -8.77 8.08 2.88
C PRO A 44 -8.63 6.64 2.40
N GLY A 45 -7.43 6.26 1.95
CA GLY A 45 -7.34 5.09 1.07
C GLY A 45 -5.95 4.51 0.83
N ALA A 46 -4.88 5.11 1.32
CA ALA A 46 -3.64 4.36 1.51
C ALA A 46 -3.51 4.14 3.02
N GLY A 47 -4.08 3.04 3.52
CA GLY A 47 -3.88 2.63 4.92
C GLY A 47 -2.39 2.48 5.26
N CYS A 48 -2.07 1.98 6.45
CA CYS A 48 -0.68 1.85 6.90
C CYS A 48 0.20 0.91 6.04
N GLY A 49 -0.38 0.03 5.22
CA GLY A 49 0.35 -1.04 4.51
C GLY A 49 1.45 -0.54 3.57
N PRO A 50 1.15 0.30 2.56
CA PRO A 50 2.14 0.76 1.59
C PRO A 50 3.32 1.53 2.20
N THR A 51 3.07 2.34 3.24
CA THR A 51 4.15 3.13 3.89
C THR A 51 5.10 2.26 4.70
N ILE A 52 4.57 1.26 5.42
CA ILE A 52 5.37 0.29 6.16
C ILE A 52 6.17 -0.58 5.18
N ALA A 53 5.51 -1.12 4.14
CA ALA A 53 6.15 -1.96 3.13
C ALA A 53 7.29 -1.23 2.40
N ARG A 54 7.09 0.04 2.03
CA ARG A 54 8.14 0.86 1.43
C ARG A 54 9.36 0.97 2.34
N THR A 55 9.16 1.18 3.63
CA THR A 55 10.27 1.30 4.59
C THR A 55 10.99 -0.03 4.76
N GLN A 56 10.26 -1.15 4.80
CA GLN A 56 10.86 -2.49 4.82
C GLN A 56 11.73 -2.73 3.59
N SER A 57 11.28 -2.33 2.39
CA SER A 57 12.07 -2.46 1.17
C SER A 57 13.34 -1.60 1.18
N ILE A 58 13.27 -0.38 1.72
CA ILE A 58 14.46 0.49 1.88
C ILE A 58 15.47 -0.18 2.80
N VAL A 59 15.03 -0.61 3.99
CA VAL A 59 15.90 -1.28 4.99
C VAL A 59 16.53 -2.54 4.42
N ALA A 60 15.77 -3.35 3.69
CA ALA A 60 16.30 -4.55 3.02
C ALA A 60 17.33 -4.19 1.94
N GLY A 61 17.10 -3.09 1.21
CA GLY A 61 18.05 -2.50 0.27
C GLY A 61 19.36 -2.11 0.96
N ASP A 62 19.27 -1.33 2.03
CA ASP A 62 20.43 -0.82 2.77
C ASP A 62 21.26 -1.96 3.40
N VAL A 63 20.61 -3.02 3.88
CA VAL A 63 21.31 -4.24 4.34
C VAL A 63 22.05 -4.91 3.18
N LYS A 64 21.40 -5.01 2.03
CA LYS A 64 21.97 -5.66 0.84
C LYS A 64 23.15 -4.88 0.27
N THR A 65 23.11 -3.55 0.28
CA THR A 65 24.19 -2.68 -0.22
C THR A 65 25.31 -2.49 0.80
N GLY A 66 25.07 -2.84 2.07
CA GLY A 66 26.02 -2.65 3.16
C GLY A 66 25.95 -1.27 3.83
N ASP A 67 24.97 -0.44 3.45
CA ASP A 67 24.69 0.86 4.08
C ASP A 67 24.10 0.70 5.49
N LEU A 68 23.47 -0.45 5.77
CA LEU A 68 22.99 -0.85 7.09
C LEU A 68 23.58 -2.20 7.48
N SER A 69 24.11 -2.34 8.70
CA SER A 69 24.59 -3.65 9.16
C SER A 69 23.44 -4.64 9.30
N GLU A 70 23.68 -5.91 8.95
CA GLU A 70 22.64 -6.96 9.01
C GLU A 70 22.01 -7.07 10.40
N ALA A 71 22.82 -6.97 11.46
CA ALA A 71 22.33 -7.03 12.84
C ALA A 71 21.42 -5.85 13.22
N VAL A 72 21.61 -4.66 12.63
CA VAL A 72 20.71 -3.51 12.81
C VAL A 72 19.48 -3.66 11.93
N GLY A 73 19.64 -4.12 10.69
CA GLY A 73 18.55 -4.42 9.77
C GLY A 73 17.55 -5.43 10.34
N GLN A 74 18.01 -6.48 10.99
CA GLN A 74 17.13 -7.46 11.65
C GLN A 74 16.32 -6.85 12.79
N ARG A 75 16.94 -6.00 13.63
CA ARG A 75 16.24 -5.32 14.74
C ARG A 75 15.23 -4.30 14.23
N PHE A 76 15.61 -3.54 13.21
CA PHE A 76 14.70 -2.58 12.58
C PHE A 76 13.55 -3.30 11.87
N GLY A 77 13.85 -4.38 11.13
CA GLY A 77 12.87 -5.25 10.52
C GLY A 77 11.85 -5.81 11.51
N ALA A 78 12.29 -6.25 12.69
CA ALA A 78 11.39 -6.71 13.76
C ALA A 78 10.45 -5.61 14.28
N ASP A 79 10.94 -4.36 14.42
CA ASP A 79 10.11 -3.23 14.82
C ASP A 79 9.11 -2.82 13.72
N LEU A 80 9.51 -2.89 12.45
CA LEU A 80 8.61 -2.71 11.31
C LEU A 80 7.58 -3.84 11.20
N GLY A 81 7.95 -5.06 11.59
CA GLY A 81 7.04 -6.22 11.68
C GLY A 81 5.87 -5.94 12.64
N LYS A 82 6.15 -5.42 13.84
CA LYS A 82 5.08 -5.05 14.80
C LYS A 82 4.11 -4.01 14.23
N ALA A 83 4.64 -3.03 13.49
CA ALA A 83 3.80 -2.05 12.81
C ALA A 83 2.94 -2.71 11.72
N ALA A 84 3.52 -3.62 10.93
CA ALA A 84 2.80 -4.38 9.91
C ALA A 84 1.70 -5.28 10.51
N ASP A 85 1.96 -5.92 11.65
CA ASP A 85 0.97 -6.76 12.35
C ASP A 85 -0.20 -5.92 12.87
N ALA A 86 0.09 -4.74 13.45
CA ALA A 86 -0.96 -3.79 13.84
C ALA A 86 -1.78 -3.32 12.64
N CYS A 87 -1.12 -3.12 11.50
CA CYS A 87 -1.75 -2.73 10.25
C CYS A 87 -2.68 -3.82 9.70
N ALA A 88 -2.19 -5.07 9.64
CA ALA A 88 -2.97 -6.22 9.20
C ALA A 88 -4.18 -6.49 10.12
N ALA A 89 -4.11 -6.09 11.38
CA ALA A 89 -5.21 -6.15 12.33
C ALA A 89 -6.19 -4.95 12.26
N GLY A 90 -6.06 -4.07 11.26
CA GLY A 90 -6.93 -2.90 11.05
C GLY A 90 -6.70 -1.74 12.05
N ARG A 91 -5.58 -1.75 12.78
CA ARG A 91 -5.23 -0.69 13.75
C ARG A 91 -4.29 0.34 13.12
N ASP A 92 -4.76 1.01 12.06
CA ASP A 92 -3.93 1.87 11.20
C ASP A 92 -3.20 2.98 11.96
N ALA A 93 -3.90 3.69 12.86
CA ALA A 93 -3.30 4.78 13.63
C ALA A 93 -2.15 4.29 14.53
N GLU A 94 -2.31 3.12 15.15
CA GLU A 94 -1.27 2.52 15.98
C GLU A 94 -0.11 2.00 15.13
N ALA A 95 -0.40 1.36 13.99
CA ALA A 95 0.60 0.92 13.04
C ALA A 95 1.49 2.08 12.57
N LEU A 96 0.90 3.23 12.23
CA LEU A 96 1.64 4.43 11.83
C LEU A 96 2.47 5.02 12.97
N ARG A 97 1.97 4.99 14.21
CA ARG A 97 2.75 5.41 15.38
C ARG A 97 3.95 4.50 15.63
N LEU A 98 3.76 3.19 15.59
CA LEU A 98 4.82 2.21 15.73
C LEU A 98 5.86 2.37 14.61
N HIS A 99 5.40 2.57 13.37
CA HIS A 99 6.24 2.81 12.21
C HIS A 99 7.10 4.07 12.38
N ALA A 100 6.49 5.20 12.75
CA ALA A 100 7.21 6.45 13.00
C ALA A 100 8.21 6.32 14.16
N ALA A 101 7.85 5.62 15.24
CA ALA A 101 8.74 5.35 16.35
C ALA A 101 9.94 4.50 15.93
N ALA A 102 9.72 3.45 15.12
CA ALA A 102 10.79 2.63 14.58
C ALA A 102 11.72 3.48 13.70
N LYS A 103 11.19 4.21 12.71
CA LYS A 103 11.98 5.10 11.86
C LYS A 103 12.84 6.08 12.68
N ALA A 104 12.26 6.69 13.71
CA ALA A 104 12.98 7.62 14.58
C ALA A 104 14.16 6.97 15.33
N ARG A 105 14.00 5.74 15.83
CA ARG A 105 15.07 5.01 16.55
C ARG A 105 16.29 4.69 15.68
N TYR A 106 16.06 4.41 14.39
CA TYR A 106 17.12 4.00 13.46
C TYR A 106 17.58 5.14 12.54
N GLY A 107 17.07 6.36 12.73
CA GLY A 107 17.51 7.55 11.97
C GLY A 107 16.83 7.75 10.61
N TYR A 108 15.79 6.97 10.29
CA TYR A 108 15.00 7.12 9.07
C TYR A 108 13.95 8.22 9.27
N ARG A 109 13.70 9.05 8.24
CA ARG A 109 12.75 10.19 8.29
C ARG A 109 11.67 10.04 7.22
#